data_AF-A0A3E0KIP7-F1
#
_entry.id   AF-A0A3E0KIP7-F1
#
_cell.length_a   1.000
_cell.length_b   1.000
_cell.length_c   1.000
_cell.angle_alpha   90.00
_cell.angle_beta   90.00
_cell.angle_gamma   90.00
#
_symmetry.space_group_name_H-M   'P 1'
#
loop_
_entity.id
_entity.type
_entity.pdbx_description
1 polymer ?
#
loop_
_entity_poly.entity_id
_entity_poly.type
_entity_poly.pdbx_seq_one_letter_code
_entity_poly.pdbx_strand_id
1 'polypeptide(L)' 'MGLFEDMERLKLRFLTAFEGLARRGVISEDDLTEIIDLVDRLDELSEEEIREKLGRFIPGDTDAHPA' A
#
# COMPACT_ATOMS: atom_id res chain seq x y z
N MET A 1 -21.91 0.86 9.80
CA MET A 1 -20.44 0.83 9.90
C MET A 1 -19.94 2.18 9.44
N GLY A 2 -19.05 2.79 10.22
CA GLY A 2 -18.54 4.14 9.95
C GLY A 2 -17.33 4.07 9.03
N LEU A 3 -17.09 5.13 8.26
CA LEU A 3 -15.98 5.27 7.30
C LEU A 3 -14.61 4.88 7.90
N PHE A 4 -14.43 5.16 9.19
CA PHE A 4 -13.22 4.83 9.96
C PHE A 4 -13.00 3.32 10.11
N GLU A 5 -14.07 2.58 10.37
CA GLU A 5 -14.01 1.13 10.58
C GLU A 5 -13.71 0.37 9.28
N ASP A 6 -14.17 0.92 8.16
CA ASP A 6 -13.88 0.41 6.83
C ASP A 6 -12.44 0.73 6.40
N MET A 7 -11.90 1.89 6.83
CA MET A 7 -10.49 2.25 6.65
C MET A 7 -9.56 1.29 7.42
N GLU A 8 -9.83 1.05 8.71
CA GLU A 8 -9.05 0.11 9.53
C GLU A 8 -9.06 -1.31 8.95
N ARG A 9 -10.21 -1.78 8.47
CA ARG A 9 -10.32 -3.08 7.79
C ARG A 9 -9.52 -3.11 6.49
N LEU A 10 -9.48 -2.01 5.73
CA LEU A 10 -8.71 -1.92 4.50
C LEU A 10 -7.21 -2.00 4.79
N LYS A 11 -6.71 -1.27 5.80
CA LYS A 11 -5.30 -1.32 6.25
C LYS A 11 -4.87 -2.74 6.61
N LEU A 12 -5.68 -3.44 7.41
CA LEU A 12 -5.40 -4.82 7.82
C LEU A 12 -5.32 -5.78 6.62
N ARG A 13 -6.22 -5.64 5.64
CA ARG A 13 -6.19 -6.47 4.42
C ARG A 13 -4.97 -6.15 3.56
N PHE A 14 -4.57 -4.88 3.48
CA PHE A 14 -3.36 -4.43 2.80
C PHE A 14 -2.12 -5.08 3.42
N LEU A 15 -1.95 -4.94 4.73
CA LEU A 15 -0.84 -5.56 5.48
C LEU A 15 -0.75 -7.07 5.23
N THR A 16 -1.88 -7.77 5.35
CA THR A 16 -1.93 -9.23 5.15
C THR A 16 -1.52 -9.63 3.72
N ALA A 17 -1.90 -8.83 2.72
CA ALA A 17 -1.54 -9.09 1.33
C ALA A 17 -0.03 -8.92 1.09
N PHE A 18 0.56 -7.85 1.63
CA PHE A 18 1.99 -7.57 1.50
C PHE A 18 2.86 -8.51 2.33
N GLU A 19 2.44 -8.90 3.53
CA GLU A 19 3.10 -9.99 4.28
C GLU A 19 3.10 -11.30 3.48
N GLY A 20 2.00 -11.58 2.76
CA GLY A 20 1.91 -12.71 1.84
C GLY A 20 2.89 -12.63 0.67
N LEU A 21 3.12 -11.42 0.13
CA LEU A 21 4.09 -11.15 -0.94
C LEU A 21 5.53 -11.29 -0.42
N ALA A 22 5.84 -10.77 0.76
CA ALA A 22 7.15 -10.88 1.39
C ALA A 22 7.50 -12.33 1.73
N ARG A 23 6.55 -13.10 2.29
CA ARG A 23 6.70 -14.54 2.53
C ARG A 23 6.96 -15.35 1.26
N ARG A 24 6.47 -14.88 0.12
CA ARG A 24 6.71 -15.51 -1.19
C ARG A 24 8.01 -15.04 -1.84
N GLY A 25 8.73 -14.10 -1.23
CA GLY A 25 9.95 -13.50 -1.77
C GLY A 25 9.70 -12.59 -2.97
N VAL A 26 8.47 -12.10 -3.13
CA VAL A 26 8.10 -11.17 -4.23
C VAL A 26 8.55 -9.74 -3.91
N ILE A 27 8.54 -9.39 -2.62
CA ILE A 27 9.06 -8.12 -2.10
C ILE A 27 10.08 -8.44 -0.99
N SER A 28 11.02 -7.53 -0.75
CA SER A 28 12.02 -7.68 0.31
C SER A 28 11.41 -7.36 1.68
N GLU A 29 12.08 -7.74 2.76
CA GLU A 29 11.70 -7.35 4.12
C GLU A 29 11.76 -5.82 4.32
N ASP A 30 12.71 -5.15 3.66
CA ASP A 30 12.78 -3.67 3.59
C ASP A 30 11.56 -3.08 2.87
N ASP A 31 11.15 -3.64 1.73
CA ASP A 31 9.96 -3.19 1.00
C ASP A 31 8.69 -3.37 1.85
N LEU A 32 8.57 -4.50 2.56
CA LEU A 32 7.47 -4.72 3.49
C LEU A 32 7.46 -3.68 4.61
N THR A 33 8.62 -3.34 5.15
CA THR A 33 8.76 -2.32 6.21
C THR A 33 8.32 -0.94 5.72
N GLU A 34 8.73 -0.53 4.51
CA GLU A 34 8.26 0.74 3.92
C GLU A 34 6.74 0.76 3.69
N ILE A 35 6.16 -0.37 3.26
CA ILE A 35 4.72 -0.48 3.05
C ILE A 35 3.95 -0.42 4.38
N ILE A 36 4.48 -1.03 5.45
CA ILE A 36 3.88 -0.92 6.80
C ILE A 36 3.87 0.55 7.25
N ASP A 37 4.99 1.27 7.11
CA ASP A 37 5.09 2.70 7.47
C ASP A 37 4.09 3.55 6.68
N LEU A 38 3.92 3.25 5.39
CA LEU A 38 2.96 3.91 4.51
C LEU A 38 1.52 3.65 4.94
N VAL A 39 1.19 2.41 5.31
CA VAL A 39 -0.15 2.02 5.79
C VAL A 39 -0.48 2.65 7.16
N ASP A 40 0.51 2.79 8.04
CA ASP A 40 0.32 3.51 9.31
C ASP A 40 -0.01 4.98 9.05
N ARG A 41 0.75 5.63 8.16
CA ARG A 41 0.60 7.05 7.82
C ARG A 41 -0.51 7.35 6.82
N LEU A 42 -1.27 6.35 6.40
CA LEU A 42 -2.30 6.44 5.35
C LEU A 42 -3.46 7.40 5.73
N ASP A 43 -3.69 7.65 7.03
CA ASP A 43 -4.64 8.67 7.49
C ASP A 43 -4.10 10.11 7.39
N GLU A 44 -2.78 10.27 7.32
CA GLU A 44 -2.09 11.56 7.18
C GLU A 44 -1.81 11.90 5.71
N LEU A 45 -1.82 10.89 4.85
CA LEU A 45 -1.51 11.00 3.42
C LEU A 45 -2.79 11.17 2.61
N SER A 46 -2.72 11.98 1.57
CA SER A 46 -3.79 12.10 0.59
C SER A 46 -3.75 10.94 -0.42
N GLU A 47 -4.88 10.65 -1.08
CA GLU A 47 -4.98 9.56 -2.06
C GLU A 47 -3.90 9.65 -3.15
N GLU A 48 -3.55 10.87 -3.59
CA GLU A 48 -2.49 11.12 -4.57
C GLU A 48 -1.10 10.68 -4.07
N GLU A 49 -0.74 11.03 -2.82
CA GLU A 49 0.54 10.65 -2.23
C GLU A 49 0.63 9.15 -1.99
N ILE A 50 -0.49 8.53 -1.60
CA ILE A 50 -0.60 7.08 -1.44
C ILE A 50 -0.39 6.39 -2.79
N ARG A 51 -0.97 6.93 -3.87
CA ARG A 51 -0.81 6.39 -5.23
C ARG A 51 0.63 6.51 -5.73
N GLU A 52 1.29 7.64 -5.55
CA GLU A 52 2.70 7.81 -5.94
C GLU A 52 3.63 6.84 -5.19
N LYS A 53 3.44 6.71 -3.88
CA LYS A 53 4.27 5.82 -3.07
C LYS A 53 3.97 4.34 -3.34
N LEU A 54 2.71 3.93 -3.43
CA LEU A 54 2.34 2.54 -3.78
C LEU A 54 2.72 2.20 -5.22
N GLY A 55 2.68 3.16 -6.14
CA GLY A 55 3.10 3.00 -7.53
C GLY A 55 4.57 2.63 -7.68
N ARG A 56 5.43 2.94 -6.70
CA ARG A 56 6.81 2.44 -6.66
C ARG A 56 6.90 0.95 -6.40
N PHE A 57 5.96 0.38 -5.65
CA PHE A 57 5.98 -1.04 -5.25
C PHE A 57 5.21 -1.94 -6.22
N ILE A 58 4.30 -1.39 -7.03
CA ILE A 58 3.54 -2.13 -8.05
C ILE A 58 4.06 -1.72 -9.43
N PRO A 59 4.99 -2.47 -10.05
CA PRO A 59 5.60 -2.13 -11.33
C PRO A 59 4.66 -2.31 -12.55
N GLY A 60 3.37 -1.97 -12.44
CA GLY A 60 2.36 -2.39 -13.42
C GLY A 60 1.23 -1.43 -13.79
N ASP A 61 1.13 -0.22 -13.22
CA ASP A 61 0.02 0.71 -13.56
C ASP A 61 0.47 2.15 -13.85
N THR A 62 1.75 2.37 -14.14
CA THR A 62 2.27 3.64 -14.71
C THR A 62 2.25 3.61 -16.24
N ASP A 63 1.24 2.98 -16.84
CA ASP A 63 1.00 2.94 -18.29
C ASP A 63 -0.45 3.32 -18.63
N ALA A 64 -1.01 4.33 -17.96
CA ALA A 64 -2.30 4.90 -18.35
C ALA A 64 -2.42 6.41 -18.03
N HIS A 65 -1.44 7.21 -18.42
CA HIS A 65 -1.70 8.62 -18.72
C HIS A 65 -0.87 9.05 -19.95
N PRO A 66 -1.41 8.92 -21.18
CA PRO A 66 -0.90 9.69 -22.30
C PRO A 66 -1.27 11.17 -22.10
N ALA A 67 -0.34 12.02 -22.51
CA ALA A 67 -0.34 13.47 -22.47
C ALA A 67 -1.58 14.16 -23.08
#